data_AF-A0A942EZF1-F1
#
_entry.id   AF-A0A942EZF1-F1
#
_cell.length_a   1.000
_cell.length_b   1.000
_cell.length_c   1.000
_cell.angle_alpha   90.00
_cell.angle_beta   90.00
_cell.angle_gamma   90.00
#
_symmetry.space_group_name_H-M   'P 1'
#
loop_
_entity.id
_entity.type
_entity.pdbx_description
1 polymer ?
#
loop_
_entity_poly.entity_id
_entity_poly.type
_entity_poly.pdbx_seq_one_letter_code
_entity_poly.pdbx_strand_id
1 'polypeptide(L)' 'MITMEMLGRIRRMYLRDKMSLHEIAKRTGLSRNTVRSWLRTPEE' A
#
# COMPACT_ATOMS: atom_id res chain seq x y z
N MET A 1 9.50 8.03 -10.38
CA MET A 1 8.46 8.50 -9.46
C MET A 1 7.42 7.41 -9.33
N ILE A 2 7.35 6.73 -8.18
CA ILE A 2 6.20 5.87 -7.90
C ILE A 2 5.07 6.84 -7.54
N THR A 3 4.09 6.92 -8.44
CA THR A 3 3.07 7.96 -8.45
C THR A 3 2.19 7.87 -7.20
N MET A 4 1.74 9.02 -6.71
CA MET A 4 0.70 9.16 -5.67
C MET A 4 -0.48 8.20 -5.89
N GLU A 5 -0.75 7.88 -7.15
CA GLU A 5 -1.75 6.91 -7.60
C GLU A 5 -1.55 5.49 -7.03
N MET A 6 -0.31 5.00 -6.96
CA MET A 6 0.01 3.68 -6.41
C MET A 6 -0.21 3.66 -4.89
N LEU A 7 0.20 4.72 -4.19
CA LEU A 7 -0.01 4.88 -2.75
C LEU A 7 -1.51 4.93 -2.43
N GLY A 8 -2.28 5.71 -3.20
CA GLY A 8 -3.74 5.77 -3.07
C GLY A 8 -4.42 4.43 -3.32
N ARG A 9 -3.93 3.64 -4.29
CA ARG A 9 -4.44 2.28 -4.54
C ARG A 9 -4.16 1.34 -3.37
N ILE A 10 -2.93 1.34 -2.84
CA ILE A 10 -2.53 0.54 -1.67
C ILE A 10 -3.34 0.92 -0.42
N ARG A 11 -3.52 2.23 -0.18
CA ARG A 11 -4.35 2.73 0.92
C ARG A 11 -5.80 2.31 0.79
N ARG A 12 -6.40 2.34 -0.41
CA ARG A 12 -7.76 1.82 -0.64
C ARG A 12 -7.87 0.33 -0.35
N MET A 13 -6.91 -0.47 -0.83
CA MET A 13 -6.89 -1.91 -0.55
C MET A 13 -6.82 -2.20 0.95
N TYR A 14 -6.04 -1.42 1.71
CA TYR A 14 -5.89 -1.62 3.16
C TYR A 14 -7.08 -1.07 3.97
N LEU A 15 -7.53 0.14 3.67
CA LEU A 15 -8.55 0.85 4.46
C LEU A 15 -9.98 0.47 4.07
N ARG A 16 -10.26 0.34 2.78
CA ARG A 16 -11.61 0.03 2.26
C ARG A 16 -11.81 -1.47 2.12
N ASP A 17 -10.89 -2.14 1.43
CA ASP A 17 -11.05 -3.58 1.13
C ASP A 17 -10.56 -4.46 2.30
N LYS A 18 -10.00 -3.84 3.36
CA LYS A 18 -9.43 -4.50 4.56
C LYS A 18 -8.47 -5.65 4.26
N MET A 19 -7.78 -5.55 3.13
CA MET A 19 -6.82 -6.57 2.70
C MET A 19 -5.61 -6.61 3.62
N SER A 20 -5.06 -7.81 3.83
CA SER A 20 -3.83 -7.95 4.60
C SER A 20 -2.64 -7.36 3.85
N LEU A 21 -1.63 -6.89 4.59
CA LEU A 21 -0.36 -6.41 3.99
C LEU A 21 0.29 -7.44 3.06
N HIS A 22 0.07 -8.74 3.33
CA HIS A 22 0.61 -9.83 2.54
C HIS A 22 -0.10 -9.96 1.18
N GLU A 23 -1.43 -9.87 1.15
CA GLU A 23 -2.17 -9.90 -0.12
C GLU A 23 -1.91 -8.66 -0.97
N ILE A 24 -1.77 -7.49 -0.34
CA ILE A 24 -1.41 -6.26 -1.02
C ILE A 24 -0.01 -6.39 -1.64
N ALA A 25 0.97 -6.91 -0.89
CA ALA A 25 2.32 -7.16 -1.40
C ALA A 25 2.30 -8.12 -2.61
N LYS A 26 1.55 -9.23 -2.51
CA LYS A 26 1.42 -10.21 -3.60
C LYS A 26 0.78 -9.63 -4.86
N ARG A 27 -0.23 -8.76 -4.71
CA ARG A 27 -0.91 -8.11 -5.84
C ARG A 27 -0.10 -7.00 -6.49
N THR A 28 0.65 -6.25 -5.70
CA THR A 28 1.40 -5.08 -6.16
C THR A 28 2.83 -5.42 -6.60
N GLY A 29 3.31 -6.63 -6.30
CA GLY A 29 4.70 -7.03 -6.53
C GLY A 29 5.70 -6.32 -5.62
N LEU A 30 5.22 -5.59 -4.62
CA LEU A 30 6.04 -4.87 -3.66
C LEU A 30 6.37 -5.74 -2.46
N SER A 31 7.48 -5.42 -1.80
CA SER A 31 7.79 -6.04 -0.51
C SER A 31 6.76 -5.61 0.54
N ARG A 32 6.42 -6.52 1.46
CA ARG A 32 5.53 -6.21 2.60
C ARG A 32 6.03 -5.02 3.43
N ASN A 33 7.36 -4.86 3.51
CA ASN A 33 7.99 -3.78 4.26
C ASN A 33 7.78 -2.43 3.56
N THR A 34 7.85 -2.40 2.23
CA THR A 34 7.53 -1.22 1.42
C THR A 34 6.08 -0.81 1.63
N VAL A 35 5.14 -1.75 1.48
CA VAL A 35 3.70 -1.51 1.73
C VAL A 35 3.45 -0.98 3.14
N ARG A 36 4.11 -1.57 4.15
CA ARG A 36 4.00 -1.12 5.55
C ARG A 36 4.53 0.30 5.75
N SER A 37 5.70 0.62 5.20
CA SER A 37 6.30 1.96 5.31
C SER A 37 5.36 3.00 4.69
N TRP A 38 4.83 2.70 3.51
CA TRP A 38 3.94 3.59 2.76
C TRP A 38 2.58 3.83 3.42
N LEU A 39 2.04 2.83 4.11
CA LEU A 39 0.82 3.01 4.92
C LEU A 39 1.08 3.79 6.22
N ARG A 40 2.33 3.84 6.70
CA ARG A 40 2.71 4.56 7.92
C ARG A 40 3.09 6.01 7.68
N THR A 41 3.52 6.36 6.48
CA THR A 41 3.85 7.75 6.15
C THR A 41 2.55 8.55 6.03
N PRO A 42 2.27 9.53 6.92
CA PRO A 42 1.20 10.49 6.69
C PRO A 42 1.54 11.29 5.42
N GLU A 43 0.53 11.61 4.60
CA GLU A 43 0.75 12.61 3.54
C GLU A 43 1.02 13.95 4.25
N GLU A 44 2.19 14.54 4.01
CA GLU A 44 2.46 15.95 4.38
C GLU A 44 1.57 16.89 3.57
#